data_AF-A0A3M4AX49-F1
#
_entry.id   AF-A0A3M4AX49-F1
#
_cell.length_a   1.000
_cell.length_b   1.000
_cell.length_c   1.000
_cell.angle_alpha   90.00
_cell.angle_beta   90.00
_cell.angle_gamma   90.00
#
_symmetry.space_group_name_H-M   'P 1'
#
loop_
_entity.id
_entity.type
_entity.pdbx_description
1 polymer ?
#
loop_
_entity_poly.entity_id
_entity_poly.type
_entity_poly.pdbx_seq_one_letter_code
_entity_poly.pdbx_strand_id
1 'polypeptide(L)' 'MLVDNVSAVLEIPASQIEPPPNFGARIRADFISGMAKVDGHFVIVLEVERVLSIDEMSSLAEAGQTPALDADAH' A
#
# COMPACT_ATOMS: atom_id res chain seq x y z
N MET A 1 -5.16 19.26 1.53
CA MET A 1 -4.05 18.34 1.24
C MET A 1 -3.05 19.09 0.37
N LEU A 2 -1.81 19.23 0.84
CA LEU A 2 -0.70 19.84 0.11
C LEU A 2 0.13 18.70 -0.47
N VAL A 3 0.17 18.60 -1.80
CA VAL A 3 0.99 17.62 -2.54
C VAL A 3 2.23 18.36 -3.03
N ASP A 4 3.36 18.17 -2.37
CA ASP A 4 4.63 18.71 -2.84
C ASP A 4 5.11 17.91 -4.06
N ASN A 5 4.90 18.50 -5.24
CA ASN A 5 5.49 18.21 -6.55
C ASN A 5 5.52 16.75 -7.04
N VAL A 6 4.84 16.51 -8.18
CA VAL A 6 5.08 15.34 -9.02
C VAL A 6 6.44 15.51 -9.71
N SER A 7 7.47 14.88 -9.18
CA SER A 7 8.83 14.94 -9.73
C SER A 7 9.07 13.77 -10.67
N ALA A 8 8.68 13.91 -11.93
CA ALA A 8 8.93 13.01 -13.06
C ALA A 8 8.20 11.65 -13.06
N VAL A 9 7.65 11.30 -14.22
CA VAL A 9 7.18 9.93 -14.53
C VAL A 9 8.37 9.18 -15.07
N LEU A 10 8.70 8.04 -14.46
CA LEU A 10 9.84 7.22 -14.85
C LEU A 10 9.35 5.88 -15.37
N GLU A 11 9.79 5.52 -16.58
CA GLU A 11 9.43 4.24 -17.19
C GLU A 11 10.50 3.20 -16.81
N ILE A 12 10.08 2.16 -16.08
CA ILE A 12 10.96 1.09 -15.61
C ILE A 12 10.63 -0.19 -16.39
N PRO A 13 11.55 -0.69 -17.24
CA PRO A 13 11.36 -1.96 -17.93
C PRO A 13 11.21 -3.12 -16.93
N ALA A 14 10.31 -4.06 -17.20
CA ALA A 14 10.10 -5.23 -16.33
C ALA A 14 11.37 -6.06 -16.11
N SER A 15 12.32 -6.04 -17.05
CA SER A 15 13.62 -6.70 -16.93
C SER A 15 14.55 -6.10 -15.87
N GLN A 16 14.27 -4.88 -15.40
CA GLN A 16 15.00 -4.21 -14.32
C GLN A 16 14.33 -4.41 -12.95
N ILE A 17 13.21 -5.13 -12.90
CA ILE A 17 12.51 -5.47 -11.67
C ILE A 17 13.00 -6.83 -11.21
N GLU A 18 13.66 -6.84 -10.06
CA GLU A 18 14.10 -8.04 -9.36
C GLU A 18 13.03 -8.49 -8.36
N PRO A 19 12.97 -9.80 -8.03
CA PRO A 19 12.05 -10.29 -7.03
C PRO A 19 12.29 -9.62 -5.66
N PRO A 20 11.25 -9.45 -4.85
CA PRO A 20 11.39 -8.86 -3.53
C PRO A 20 12.34 -9.72 -2.68
N PRO A 21 13.30 -9.12 -1.96
CA PRO A 21 14.15 -9.87 -1.06
C PRO A 21 13.30 -10.38 0.11
N ASN A 22 13.71 -11.51 0.68
CA ASN A 22 13.09 -12.06 1.89
C ASN A 22 13.40 -11.15 3.09
N PHE A 23 12.66 -10.05 3.24
CA PHE A 23 12.70 -9.21 4.42
C PHE A 23 12.09 -9.99 5.58
N GLY A 24 12.94 -10.49 6.48
CA GLY A 24 12.52 -11.19 7.68
C GLY A 24 11.53 -10.36 8.51
N ALA A 25 10.27 -10.77 8.49
CA ALA A 25 9.26 -10.57 9.53
C ALA A 25 8.82 -9.15 9.93
N ARG A 26 9.11 -8.07 9.18
CA ARG A 26 8.60 -6.71 9.53
C ARG A 26 7.95 -5.90 8.42
N ILE A 27 8.23 -6.22 7.16
CA ILE A 27 7.51 -5.63 6.02
C ILE A 27 6.65 -6.75 5.45
N ARG A 28 5.33 -6.51 5.33
CA ARG A 28 4.41 -7.39 4.61
C ARG A 28 4.84 -7.38 3.14
N ALA A 29 5.75 -8.28 2.78
CA ALA A 29 6.25 -8.46 1.43
C ALA A 29 5.10 -8.72 0.43
N ASP A 30 3.93 -9.10 0.94
CA ASP A 30 2.67 -9.25 0.21
C ASP A 30 2.26 -8.04 -0.65
N PHE A 31 2.78 -6.83 -0.37
CA PHE A 31 2.50 -5.61 -1.13
C PHE A 31 3.61 -5.22 -2.11
N ILE A 32 4.74 -5.92 -2.07
CA ILE A 32 5.88 -5.62 -2.91
C ILE A 32 5.80 -6.52 -4.15
N SER A 33 5.53 -5.90 -5.29
CA SER A 33 5.57 -6.56 -6.59
C SER A 33 7.03 -6.87 -6.98
N GLY A 34 7.96 -5.98 -6.63
CA GLY A 34 9.39 -6.21 -6.83
C GLY A 34 10.27 -5.03 -6.39
N MET A 35 11.55 -5.14 -6.71
CA MET A 35 12.56 -4.11 -6.44
C MET A 35 13.18 -3.67 -7.77
N ALA A 36 13.30 -2.38 -8.01
CA ALA A 36 13.99 -1.85 -9.17
C ALA A 36 15.22 -1.04 -8.74
N LYS A 37 16.24 -0.98 -9.59
CA LYS A 37 17.40 -0.10 -9.39
C LYS A 37 17.42 0.99 -10.45
N VAL A 38 17.13 2.22 -10.05
CA VAL A 38 17.05 3.39 -10.95
C VAL A 38 18.12 4.39 -10.53
N ASP A 39 19.02 4.75 -11.44
CA ASP A 39 20.09 5.74 -11.21
C ASP A 39 20.90 5.48 -9.93
N GLY A 40 21.12 4.20 -9.60
CA GLY A 40 21.84 3.78 -8.39
C GLY A 40 20.98 3.72 -7.12
N HIS A 41 19.73 4.15 -7.17
CA HIS A 41 18.77 4.09 -6.07
C HIS A 41 17.94 2.80 -6.13
N PHE A 42 17.64 2.24 -4.97
CA PHE A 42 16.68 1.13 -4.86
C PHE A 42 15.26 1.70 -4.74
N VAL A 43 14.38 1.25 -5.62
CA VAL A 43 12.98 1.64 -5.70
C VAL A 43 12.12 0.42 -5.40
N ILE A 44 11.17 0.56 -4.48
CA ILE A 44 10.20 -0.50 -4.15
C ILE A 44 9.02 -0.36 -5.10
N VAL A 45 8.71 -1.43 -5.83
CA VAL A 45 7.52 -1.50 -6.71
C VAL A 45 6.39 -2.11 -5.90
N LEU A 46 5.32 -1.33 -5.70
CA LEU A 46 4.15 -1.73 -4.91
C LEU A 46 3.04 -2.25 -5.80
N GLU A 47 2.31 -3.26 -5.30
CA GLU A 47 1.10 -3.78 -5.93
C GLU A 47 -0.14 -3.02 -5.41
N VAL A 48 -0.59 -2.03 -6.18
CA VAL A 48 -1.63 -1.08 -5.75
C VAL A 48 -2.97 -1.77 -5.49
N GLU A 49 -3.31 -2.81 -6.27
CA GLU A 49 -4.56 -3.56 -6.10
C GLU A 49 -4.65 -4.23 -4.72
N ARG A 50 -3.52 -4.73 -4.20
CA ARG A 50 -3.45 -5.37 -2.89
C ARG A 50 -3.46 -4.38 -1.73
N VAL A 51 -2.89 -3.19 -1.94
CA VAL A 51 -2.88 -2.12 -0.93
C VAL A 51 -4.30 -1.58 -0.71
N LEU A 52 -5.00 -1.26 -1.79
CA LEU A 52 -6.38 -0.73 -1.71
C LEU A 52 -7.36 -1.74 -1.10
N SER A 53 -7.22 -3.04 -1.41
CA SER A 53 -8.08 -4.08 -0.85
C SER A 53 -8.06 -4.11 0.69
N ILE A 54 -6.92 -3.81 1.32
CA ILE A 54 -6.84 -3.75 2.79
C ILE A 54 -7.45 -2.47 3.31
N ASP A 55 -7.17 -1.33 2.69
CA ASP A 55 -7.78 -0.07 3.11
C ASP A 55 -9.30 -0.14 3.01
N GLU A 56 -9.84 -0.78 1.97
CA GLU A 56 -11.28 -1.05 1.82
C GLU A 56 -11.81 -2.01 2.90
N MET A 57 -11.09 -3.10 3.21
CA MET A 57 -11.47 -4.02 4.29
C MET A 57 -11.42 -3.35 5.67
N SER A 58 -10.41 -2.52 5.93
CA SER A 58 -10.28 -1.74 7.17
C SER A 58 -11.41 -0.71 7.27
N SER A 59 -11.70 0.00 6.18
CA SER A 59 -12.81 0.96 6.12
C SER A 59 -14.17 0.27 6.33
N LEU A 60 -14.36 -0.94 5.79
CA LEU A 60 -15.58 -1.73 6.00
C LEU A 60 -15.68 -2.25 7.45
N ALA A 61 -14.57 -2.65 8.07
CA ALA A 61 -14.52 -3.07 9.46
C ALA A 61 -14.80 -1.92 10.44
N GLU A 62 -14.40 -0.68 10.09
CA GLU A 62 -14.75 0.52 10.84
C GLU A 62 -16.20 0.96 10.61
N ALA A 63 -16.69 0.88 9.37
CA ALA A 63 -18.09 1.20 9.04
C ALA A 63 -19.10 0.21 9.64
N GLY A 64 -18.68 -1.01 9.99
CA GLY A 64 -19.47 -1.98 10.72
C GLY A 64 -19.60 -1.70 12.23
N GLN A 65 -18.83 -0.74 12.77
CA GLN A 65 -18.94 -0.29 14.15
C GLN A 65 -19.82 0.96 14.24
N THR A 66 -21.10 0.84 13.88
CA THR A 66 -22.10 1.76 14.42
C THR A 66 -22.27 1.39 15.89
N PRO A 67 -21.88 2.24 16.85
CA PRO A 67 -22.14 1.94 18.23
C PRO A 67 -23.67 2.05 18.38
N ALA A 68 -24.32 0.94 18.72
CA ALA A 68 -25.71 0.95 19.15
C ALA A 68 -25.76 1.66 20.51
N LEU A 69 -25.76 2.99 20.48
CA LEU A 69 -25.96 3.83 21.65
C LEU A 69 -27.40 4.33 21.59
N ASP A 70 -28.14 3.96 22.64
CA ASP A 70 -29.32 4.64 23.16
C ASP A 70 -30.62 4.45 22.38
N ALA A 71 -31.19 3.24 22.48
CA ALA A 71 -32.63 3.06 22.44
C ALA A 71 -33.20 3.38 23.83
N ASP A 72 -33.63 4.63 23.97
CA ASP A 72 -34.59 5.22 24.90
C ASP A 72 -35.00 4.43 26.16
N ALA A 73 -34.60 4.99 27.31
CA ALA A 73 -35.39 4.91 28.53
C ALA A 73 -36.55 5.93 28.48
N HIS A 74 -37.78 5.46 28.31
CA HIS A 74 -38.97 6.04 28.96
C HIS A 74 -40.10 5.01 29.06
#